data_AF-A0A7C6ZZ44-F1
#
_entry.id   AF-A0A7C6ZZ44-F1
#
_cell.length_a   1.000
_cell.length_b   1.000
_cell.length_c   1.000
_cell.angle_alpha   90.00
_cell.angle_beta   90.00
_cell.angle_gamma   90.00
#
_symmetry.space_group_name_H-M   'P 1'
#
loop_
_entity.id
_entity.type
_entity.pdbx_description
1 polymer ?
#
loop_
_entity_poly.entity_id
_entity_poly.type
_entity_poly.pdbx_seq_one_letter_code
_entity_poly.pdbx_strand_id
1 'polypeptide(L)'
;MVIIMIFLLTTSAVPVPKKVGISLPDLTFQRWKADGEYMKKMLEKAGYEVDLRYNNNDFGLEMYNIENMIREGCDLLIICSCEPAGLSSVLKGAENANIPVIAYERLIWNSDAVICLIEVDIRKICPLQLEYMERAMGLPDADGPFYMEMFNSYVSDGNAAIYAMNTLKKVKAYIDSGKIIVKSGKIELYETASWGIPEMDQDNVRNLITECNYGPEGTRLDAVWCLSDYQAGIVTQELLAREFYNNFHFGNNAVPVHYVDPLLVTRDNYKEVLIDTGYYTEDELNR
;
A
#
# COMPACT_ATOMS: atom_id res chain seq x y z
N MET A 1 24.33 2.00 47.02
CA MET A 1 23.70 3.29 46.72
C MET A 1 22.72 3.07 45.58
N VAL A 2 21.42 2.97 45.87
CA VAL A 2 20.38 2.71 44.86
C VAL A 2 19.74 4.05 44.52
N ILE A 3 19.84 4.48 43.28
CA ILE A 3 19.14 5.67 42.78
C ILE A 3 17.73 5.21 42.40
N ILE A 4 16.74 5.57 43.22
CA ILE A 4 15.33 5.40 42.88
C ILE A 4 14.91 6.65 42.09
N MET A 5 14.85 6.54 40.76
CA MET A 5 14.20 7.56 39.93
C MET A 5 12.69 7.45 40.12
N ILE A 6 12.12 8.34 40.92
CA ILE A 6 10.68 8.55 41.01
C ILE A 6 10.26 9.37 39.79
N PHE A 7 9.72 8.71 38.76
CA PHE A 7 8.93 9.39 37.74
C PHE A 7 7.58 9.76 38.36
N LEU A 8 7.35 11.04 38.63
CA LEU A 8 5.99 11.55 38.73
C LEU A 8 5.37 11.53 37.34
N LEU A 9 4.60 10.49 37.05
CA LEU A 9 3.58 10.54 36.00
C LEU A 9 2.50 11.52 36.45
N THR A 10 2.66 12.80 36.12
CA THR A 10 1.56 13.76 36.19
C THR A 10 0.53 13.36 35.14
N THR A 11 -0.52 12.67 35.57
CA THR A 11 -1.68 12.37 34.72
C THR A 11 -2.46 13.66 34.46
N SER A 12 -1.96 14.50 33.55
CA SER A 12 -2.87 15.23 32.68
C SER A 12 -3.61 14.16 31.89
N ALA A 13 -4.84 13.83 32.33
CA ALA A 13 -5.69 12.95 31.55
C ALA A 13 -5.88 13.62 30.19
N VAL A 14 -5.25 13.04 29.16
CA VAL A 14 -5.56 13.37 27.76
C VAL A 14 -7.08 13.17 27.67
N PRO A 15 -7.86 14.19 27.29
CA PRO A 15 -9.29 14.04 27.16
C PRO A 15 -9.55 12.84 26.25
N VAL A 16 -10.40 11.91 26.68
CA VAL A 16 -10.85 10.84 25.78
C VAL A 16 -11.47 11.56 24.58
N PRO A 17 -10.94 11.38 23.35
CA PRO A 17 -11.43 12.13 22.21
C PRO A 17 -12.93 11.87 22.07
N LYS A 18 -13.69 12.86 21.65
CA LYS A 18 -15.12 12.74 21.40
C LYS A 18 -15.42 12.76 19.91
N LYS A 19 -14.63 13.51 19.14
CA LYS A 19 -14.71 13.57 17.69
C LYS A 19 -13.36 13.23 17.04
N VAL A 20 -13.38 12.32 16.07
CA VAL A 20 -12.21 11.91 15.29
C VAL A 20 -12.39 12.34 13.84
N GLY A 21 -11.44 13.12 13.33
CA GLY A 21 -11.35 13.44 11.90
C GLY A 21 -10.53 12.38 11.16
N ILE A 22 -11.02 11.89 10.03
CA ILE A 22 -10.34 10.89 9.19
C ILE A 22 -10.23 11.45 7.77
N SER A 23 -9.00 11.74 7.34
CA SER A 23 -8.67 12.27 6.01
C SER A 23 -8.00 11.17 5.19
N LEU A 24 -8.66 10.73 4.11
CA LEU A 24 -8.19 9.67 3.21
C LEU A 24 -8.00 10.19 1.77
N PRO A 25 -7.10 9.61 0.97
CA PRO A 25 -6.66 10.22 -0.28
C PRO A 25 -7.77 10.26 -1.34
N ASP A 26 -8.49 9.16 -1.59
CA ASP A 26 -9.54 9.11 -2.62
C ASP A 26 -10.62 8.04 -2.38
N LEU A 27 -11.64 8.03 -3.24
CA LEU A 27 -12.70 7.01 -3.30
C LEU A 27 -12.60 6.12 -4.54
N THR A 28 -11.59 6.33 -5.39
CA THR A 28 -11.38 5.57 -6.62
C THR A 28 -10.79 4.19 -6.35
N PHE A 29 -9.96 4.04 -5.31
CA PHE A 29 -9.51 2.74 -4.85
C PHE A 29 -10.44 2.19 -3.77
N GLN A 30 -10.94 0.97 -4.00
CA GLN A 30 -11.81 0.23 -3.08
C GLN A 30 -11.23 0.12 -1.67
N ARG A 31 -9.89 0.03 -1.54
CA ARG A 31 -9.16 0.00 -0.26
C ARG A 31 -9.52 1.20 0.62
N TRP A 32 -9.36 2.43 0.12
CA TRP A 32 -9.57 3.63 0.95
C TRP A 32 -11.02 3.77 1.39
N LYS A 33 -11.96 3.40 0.53
CA LYS A 33 -13.37 3.33 0.89
C LYS A 33 -13.60 2.32 2.03
N ALA A 34 -13.06 1.10 1.91
CA ALA A 34 -13.20 0.06 2.92
C ALA A 34 -12.53 0.45 4.25
N ASP A 35 -11.30 0.96 4.21
CA ASP A 35 -10.54 1.45 5.37
C ASP A 35 -11.33 2.55 6.11
N GLY A 36 -11.86 3.55 5.37
CA GLY A 36 -12.66 4.63 5.92
C GLY A 36 -13.99 4.16 6.53
N GLU A 37 -14.76 3.34 5.81
CA GLU A 37 -16.03 2.78 6.30
C GLU A 37 -15.82 1.89 7.53
N TYR A 38 -14.75 1.07 7.56
CA TYR A 38 -14.41 0.22 8.69
C TYR A 38 -13.94 1.03 9.91
N MET A 39 -12.99 1.96 9.73
CA MET A 39 -12.51 2.83 10.82
C MET A 39 -13.67 3.63 11.42
N LYS A 40 -14.51 4.24 10.58
CA LYS A 40 -15.71 4.95 11.03
C LYS A 40 -16.62 4.06 11.87
N LYS A 41 -17.02 2.90 11.35
CA LYS A 41 -17.88 1.92 12.04
C LYS A 41 -17.30 1.48 13.39
N MET A 42 -15.99 1.26 13.47
CA MET A 42 -15.33 0.82 14.71
C MET A 42 -15.20 1.94 15.74
N LEU A 43 -14.94 3.18 15.31
CA LEU A 43 -14.89 4.36 16.17
C LEU A 43 -16.29 4.75 16.67
N GLU A 44 -17.30 4.78 15.81
CA GLU A 44 -18.70 5.01 16.21
C GLU A 44 -19.18 3.96 17.21
N LYS A 45 -18.83 2.68 17.00
CA LYS A 45 -19.11 1.58 17.96
C LYS A 45 -18.39 1.75 19.30
N ALA A 46 -17.23 2.40 19.31
CA ALA A 46 -16.48 2.74 20.53
C ALA A 46 -16.98 4.03 21.21
N GLY A 47 -17.94 4.75 20.61
CA GLY A 47 -18.57 5.93 21.19
C GLY A 47 -18.03 7.28 20.70
N TYR A 48 -17.23 7.29 19.63
CA TYR A 48 -16.70 8.52 19.02
C TYR A 48 -17.63 9.06 17.91
N GLU A 49 -17.77 10.38 17.81
CA GLU A 49 -18.23 11.05 16.57
C GLU A 49 -17.11 10.95 15.52
N VAL A 50 -17.47 10.74 14.25
CA VAL A 50 -16.49 10.59 13.16
C VAL A 50 -16.81 11.52 11.99
N ASP A 51 -15.85 12.38 11.66
CA ASP A 51 -15.81 13.18 10.43
C ASP A 51 -14.88 12.50 9.41
N LEU A 52 -15.44 11.72 8.50
CA LEU A 52 -14.70 11.00 7.46
C LEU A 52 -14.78 11.76 6.14
N ARG A 53 -13.62 12.16 5.61
CA ARG A 53 -13.50 12.89 4.34
C ARG A 53 -12.48 12.23 3.41
N TYR A 54 -12.74 12.39 2.11
CA TYR A 54 -11.89 11.88 1.04
C TYR A 54 -11.44 13.05 0.16
N ASN A 55 -10.16 13.07 -0.22
CA ASN A 55 -9.52 14.23 -0.83
C ASN A 55 -9.47 14.18 -2.36
N ASN A 56 -9.95 13.09 -2.99
CA ASN A 56 -9.94 12.88 -4.44
C ASN A 56 -8.53 13.04 -5.08
N ASN A 57 -7.48 12.65 -4.34
CA ASN A 57 -6.06 12.90 -4.65
C ASN A 57 -5.71 14.39 -4.91
N ASP A 58 -6.53 15.33 -4.44
CA ASP A 58 -6.28 16.77 -4.51
C ASP A 58 -5.72 17.30 -3.18
N PHE A 59 -4.49 17.82 -3.21
CA PHE A 59 -3.79 18.32 -2.04
C PHE A 59 -4.41 19.62 -1.47
N GLY A 60 -5.05 20.44 -2.31
CA GLY A 60 -5.78 21.63 -1.86
C GLY A 60 -7.02 21.27 -1.05
N LEU A 61 -7.76 20.26 -1.50
CA LEU A 61 -8.89 19.68 -0.79
C LEU A 61 -8.46 18.96 0.49
N GLU A 62 -7.32 18.26 0.48
CA GLU A 62 -6.72 17.69 1.69
C GLU A 62 -6.45 18.75 2.76
N MET A 63 -5.73 19.83 2.42
CA MET A 63 -5.47 20.93 3.36
C MET A 63 -6.78 21.54 3.88
N TYR A 64 -7.74 21.84 2.98
CA TYR A 64 -9.04 22.38 3.35
C TYR A 64 -9.81 21.46 4.31
N ASN A 65 -9.83 20.15 4.06
CA ASN A 65 -10.49 19.17 4.91
C ASN A 65 -9.86 19.11 6.31
N ILE A 66 -8.54 19.07 6.40
CA ILE A 66 -7.82 19.03 7.69
C ILE A 66 -8.03 20.36 8.46
N GLU A 67 -7.94 21.51 7.80
CA GLU A 67 -8.24 22.82 8.43
C GLU A 67 -9.66 22.89 9.00
N ASN A 68 -10.64 22.34 8.29
CA ASN A 68 -12.02 22.28 8.77
C ASN A 68 -12.16 21.32 9.95
N MET A 69 -11.57 20.12 9.91
CA MET A 69 -11.60 19.18 11.05
C MET A 69 -11.04 19.81 12.33
N ILE A 70 -9.94 20.57 12.22
CA ILE A 70 -9.35 21.35 13.33
C ILE A 70 -10.36 22.40 13.83
N ARG A 71 -10.94 23.18 12.91
CA ARG A 71 -11.89 24.27 13.24
C ARG A 71 -13.22 23.79 13.82
N GLU A 72 -13.67 22.61 13.40
CA GLU A 72 -14.89 21.93 13.84
C GLU A 72 -14.69 21.11 15.12
N GLY A 73 -13.50 21.17 15.73
CA GLY A 73 -13.22 20.60 17.05
C GLY A 73 -13.05 19.08 17.06
N CYS A 74 -12.38 18.50 16.06
CA CYS A 74 -11.90 17.12 16.17
C CYS A 74 -10.80 17.04 17.25
N ASP A 75 -10.93 16.09 18.18
CA ASP A 75 -9.98 15.87 19.27
C ASP A 75 -8.78 14.99 18.86
N LEU A 76 -8.87 14.33 17.70
CA LEU A 76 -7.86 13.47 17.09
C LEU A 76 -8.01 13.52 15.57
N LEU A 77 -6.90 13.50 14.84
CA LEU A 77 -6.87 13.36 13.38
C LEU A 77 -6.20 12.03 12.98
N ILE A 78 -6.77 11.35 12.00
CA ILE A 78 -6.18 10.18 11.32
C ILE A 78 -6.02 10.57 9.86
N ILE A 79 -4.80 10.57 9.33
CA ILE A 79 -4.50 11.14 8.02
C ILE A 79 -3.67 10.16 7.18
N CYS A 80 -4.22 9.72 6.05
CA CYS A 80 -3.46 9.12 4.96
C CYS A 80 -3.28 10.16 3.87
N SER A 81 -2.08 10.76 3.80
CA SER A 81 -1.87 11.98 3.03
C SER A 81 -1.66 11.73 1.53
N CYS A 82 -2.15 12.65 0.70
CA CYS A 82 -1.83 12.67 -0.74
C CYS A 82 -0.39 13.15 -0.94
N GLU A 83 0.01 14.22 -0.24
CA GLU A 83 1.37 14.80 -0.29
C GLU A 83 1.95 15.00 1.12
N PRO A 84 2.52 13.94 1.75
CA PRO A 84 2.89 13.97 3.17
C PRO A 84 3.95 15.01 3.56
N ALA A 85 4.70 15.54 2.60
CA ALA A 85 5.70 16.60 2.81
C ALA A 85 5.08 18.01 2.85
N GLY A 86 3.87 18.20 2.29
CA GLY A 86 3.21 19.51 2.20
C GLY A 86 2.44 19.93 3.46
N LEU A 87 2.07 18.96 4.31
CA LEU A 87 1.14 19.18 5.43
C LEU A 87 1.67 20.02 6.60
N SER A 88 2.96 20.41 6.61
CA SER A 88 3.58 21.10 7.75
C SER A 88 2.86 22.38 8.20
N SER A 89 2.27 23.13 7.25
CA SER A 89 1.53 24.37 7.55
C SER A 89 0.20 24.12 8.27
N VAL A 90 -0.61 23.19 7.77
CA VAL A 90 -1.92 22.87 8.35
C VAL A 90 -1.78 22.13 9.68
N LEU A 91 -0.78 21.25 9.83
CA LEU A 91 -0.54 20.56 11.10
C LEU A 91 -0.02 21.47 12.20
N LYS A 92 0.58 22.63 11.87
CA LYS A 92 0.82 23.70 12.88
C LYS A 92 -0.48 24.18 13.53
N GLY A 93 -1.60 24.12 12.81
CA GLY A 93 -2.94 24.37 13.36
C GLY A 93 -3.36 23.31 14.38
N ALA A 94 -3.11 22.03 14.08
CA ALA A 94 -3.37 20.92 15.00
C ALA A 94 -2.48 21.01 16.26
N GLU A 95 -1.19 21.29 16.10
CA GLU A 95 -0.24 21.54 17.21
C GLU A 95 -0.72 22.67 18.13
N ASN A 96 -1.09 23.82 17.56
CA ASN A 96 -1.57 24.98 18.32
C ASN A 96 -2.90 24.69 19.05
N ALA A 97 -3.72 23.80 18.50
CA ALA A 97 -4.97 23.33 19.12
C ALA A 97 -4.76 22.16 20.11
N ASN A 98 -3.55 21.62 20.23
CA ASN A 98 -3.21 20.38 20.96
C ASN A 98 -3.97 19.15 20.46
N ILE A 99 -4.27 19.09 19.15
CA ILE A 99 -4.93 17.96 18.49
C ILE A 99 -3.84 16.98 18.02
N PRO A 100 -3.73 15.77 18.60
CA PRO A 100 -2.84 14.73 18.10
C PRO A 100 -3.23 14.26 16.70
N VAL A 101 -2.22 13.83 15.94
CA VAL A 101 -2.33 13.28 14.59
C VAL A 101 -1.76 11.86 14.57
N ILE A 102 -2.52 10.93 14.00
CA ILE A 102 -2.05 9.61 13.58
C ILE A 102 -1.84 9.67 12.07
N ALA A 103 -0.60 9.45 11.63
CA ALA A 103 -0.33 9.13 10.24
C ALA A 103 -0.84 7.71 9.97
N TYR A 104 -1.67 7.54 8.95
CA TYR A 104 -2.23 6.25 8.53
C TYR A 104 -1.69 5.92 7.14
N GLU A 105 -1.09 4.73 6.99
CA GLU A 105 -0.44 4.20 5.78
C GLU A 105 0.79 4.97 5.29
N ARG A 106 0.80 6.31 5.37
CA ARG A 106 1.83 7.17 4.79
C ARG A 106 2.44 8.06 5.87
N LEU A 107 3.76 7.95 6.03
CA LEU A 107 4.51 8.79 6.96
C LEU A 107 4.41 10.27 6.58
N ILE A 108 3.84 11.07 7.48
CA ILE A 108 3.82 12.54 7.40
C ILE A 108 5.08 13.08 8.07
N TRP A 109 5.76 13.99 7.38
CA TRP A 109 7.05 14.51 7.82
C TRP A 109 6.90 15.88 8.49
N ASN A 110 7.85 16.23 9.37
CA ASN A 110 8.06 17.59 9.89
C ASN A 110 6.87 18.21 10.64
N SER A 111 6.16 17.45 11.48
CA SER A 111 5.20 18.00 12.46
C SER A 111 5.26 17.27 13.80
N ASP A 112 5.23 18.04 14.88
CA ASP A 112 5.21 17.54 16.26
C ASP A 112 3.82 17.06 16.70
N ALA A 113 2.76 17.33 15.91
CA ALA A 113 1.43 16.76 16.16
C ALA A 113 1.34 15.26 15.80
N VAL A 114 2.25 14.75 14.95
CA VAL A 114 2.24 13.33 14.53
C VAL A 114 2.77 12.46 15.66
N ILE A 115 1.86 11.85 16.43
CA ILE A 115 2.19 11.02 17.61
C ILE A 115 2.40 9.54 17.29
N CYS A 116 1.93 9.07 16.13
CA CYS A 116 1.99 7.67 15.74
C CYS A 116 1.89 7.52 14.21
N LEU A 117 2.49 6.45 13.68
CA LEU A 117 2.26 5.91 12.34
C LEU A 117 1.65 4.52 12.47
N ILE A 118 0.52 4.28 11.79
CA ILE A 118 -0.12 2.97 11.66
C ILE A 118 -0.04 2.56 10.19
N GLU A 119 0.64 1.46 9.90
CA GLU A 119 0.97 1.01 8.55
C GLU A 119 0.99 -0.53 8.48
N VAL A 120 1.00 -1.10 7.27
CA VAL A 120 1.37 -2.52 7.04
C VAL A 120 2.90 -2.61 7.01
N ASP A 121 3.52 -3.76 7.32
CA ASP A 121 4.98 -3.85 7.20
C ASP A 121 5.42 -3.85 5.71
N ILE A 122 5.62 -2.66 5.15
CA ILE A 122 6.03 -2.45 3.76
C ILE A 122 7.36 -3.13 3.41
N ARG A 123 8.19 -3.42 4.42
CA ARG A 123 9.46 -4.15 4.26
C ARG A 123 9.22 -5.64 4.04
N LYS A 124 8.04 -6.17 4.36
CA LYS A 124 7.62 -7.56 4.11
C LYS A 124 6.83 -7.73 2.81
N ILE A 125 6.12 -6.70 2.32
CA ILE A 125 5.28 -6.82 1.11
C ILE A 125 6.07 -7.36 -0.08
N CYS A 126 7.16 -6.68 -0.48
CA CYS A 126 7.96 -7.11 -1.62
C CYS A 126 8.66 -8.48 -1.38
N PRO A 127 9.30 -8.75 -0.22
CA PRO A 127 9.83 -10.09 0.07
C PRO A 127 8.78 -11.20 -0.03
N LEU A 128 7.57 -11.04 0.50
CA LEU A 128 6.51 -12.05 0.43
C LEU A 128 6.04 -12.31 -1.01
N GLN A 129 5.90 -11.25 -1.81
CA GLN A 129 5.56 -11.36 -3.24
C GLN A 129 6.69 -12.02 -4.04
N LEU A 130 7.95 -11.80 -3.68
CA LEU A 130 9.10 -12.33 -4.40
C LEU A 130 9.51 -13.72 -3.93
N GLU A 131 9.22 -14.08 -2.69
CA GLU A 131 9.19 -15.47 -2.24
C GLU A 131 8.14 -16.26 -3.01
N TYR A 132 7.03 -15.64 -3.48
CA TYR A 132 6.18 -16.30 -4.49
C TYR A 132 6.96 -16.59 -5.75
N MET A 133 7.39 -15.53 -6.44
CA MET A 133 8.10 -15.64 -7.70
C MET A 133 9.23 -16.68 -7.63
N GLU A 134 10.01 -16.71 -6.54
CA GLU A 134 11.04 -17.73 -6.31
C GLU A 134 10.48 -19.16 -6.26
N ARG A 135 9.51 -19.46 -5.38
CA ARG A 135 8.97 -20.82 -5.27
C ARG A 135 8.11 -21.24 -6.47
N ALA A 136 7.51 -20.30 -7.20
CA ALA A 136 6.80 -20.55 -8.45
C ALA A 136 7.76 -20.97 -9.58
N MET A 137 8.89 -20.28 -9.69
CA MET A 137 9.94 -20.56 -10.67
C MET A 137 10.90 -21.69 -10.24
N GLY A 138 10.88 -22.11 -8.97
CA GLY A 138 11.85 -23.04 -8.41
C GLY A 138 13.24 -22.42 -8.20
N LEU A 139 13.33 -21.10 -8.05
CA LEU A 139 14.57 -20.41 -7.71
C LEU A 139 14.92 -20.63 -6.23
N PRO A 140 16.23 -20.65 -5.86
CA PRO A 140 17.38 -20.35 -6.71
C PRO A 140 17.84 -21.52 -7.61
N ASP A 141 17.30 -22.72 -7.41
CA ASP A 141 17.86 -23.95 -8.00
C ASP A 141 17.60 -24.08 -9.51
N ALA A 142 16.42 -23.67 -9.99
CA ALA A 142 16.04 -23.79 -11.40
C ALA A 142 16.97 -23.00 -12.36
N ASP A 143 17.37 -23.62 -13.46
CA ASP A 143 18.40 -23.09 -14.38
C ASP A 143 17.99 -21.81 -15.13
N GLY A 144 16.70 -21.63 -15.42
CA GLY A 144 16.19 -20.51 -16.21
C GLY A 144 16.54 -20.60 -17.70
N PRO A 145 16.57 -19.46 -18.44
CA PRO A 145 16.16 -18.13 -18.00
C PRO A 145 14.64 -18.03 -17.87
N PHE A 146 14.15 -17.34 -16.84
CA PHE A 146 12.74 -16.94 -16.72
C PHE A 146 12.56 -15.52 -17.23
N TYR A 147 11.65 -15.32 -18.18
CA TYR A 147 11.32 -13.99 -18.68
C TYR A 147 10.32 -13.33 -17.72
N MET A 148 10.68 -12.16 -17.21
CA MET A 148 9.91 -11.48 -16.17
C MET A 148 9.79 -9.99 -16.45
N GLU A 149 8.66 -9.40 -16.11
CA GLU A 149 8.48 -7.95 -16.15
C GLU A 149 7.95 -7.43 -14.79
N MET A 150 8.06 -6.13 -14.54
CA MET A 150 7.79 -5.52 -13.24
C MET A 150 6.94 -4.26 -13.35
N PHE A 151 5.95 -4.12 -12.45
CA PHE A 151 5.11 -2.93 -12.31
C PHE A 151 5.06 -2.49 -10.84
N ASN A 152 5.62 -1.31 -10.57
CA ASN A 152 5.73 -0.67 -9.26
C ASN A 152 4.49 0.17 -8.92
N SER A 153 4.49 0.77 -7.72
CA SER A 153 3.45 1.72 -7.27
C SER A 153 3.34 2.95 -8.16
N TYR A 154 2.42 3.84 -7.80
CA TYR A 154 2.32 5.18 -8.36
C TYR A 154 3.61 5.97 -8.15
N VAL A 155 4.01 6.78 -9.12
CA VAL A 155 5.17 7.68 -8.98
C VAL A 155 5.01 8.70 -7.83
N SER A 156 3.77 9.00 -7.43
CA SER A 156 3.40 9.88 -6.32
C SER A 156 3.22 9.18 -4.97
N ASP A 157 3.26 7.84 -4.92
CA ASP A 157 3.18 7.10 -3.65
C ASP A 157 4.49 7.29 -2.87
N GLY A 158 4.39 7.84 -1.65
CA GLY A 158 5.54 8.09 -0.78
C GLY A 158 6.34 6.82 -0.43
N ASN A 159 5.73 5.64 -0.52
CA ASN A 159 6.39 4.36 -0.29
C ASN A 159 6.98 3.72 -1.56
N ALA A 160 6.70 4.26 -2.77
CA ALA A 160 7.10 3.69 -4.06
C ALA A 160 8.61 3.41 -4.19
N ALA A 161 9.45 4.32 -3.70
CA ALA A 161 10.90 4.17 -3.72
C ALA A 161 11.40 3.02 -2.82
N ILE A 162 10.74 2.78 -1.68
CA ILE A 162 11.07 1.68 -0.78
C ILE A 162 10.68 0.34 -1.42
N TYR A 163 9.50 0.27 -2.04
CA TYR A 163 9.04 -0.92 -2.75
C TYR A 163 9.99 -1.28 -3.91
N ALA A 164 10.27 -0.34 -4.82
CA ALA A 164 11.15 -0.58 -5.96
C ALA A 164 12.57 -1.02 -5.54
N MET A 165 13.15 -0.36 -4.54
CA MET A 165 14.45 -0.73 -3.98
C MET A 165 14.44 -2.14 -3.39
N ASN A 166 13.42 -2.50 -2.61
CA ASN A 166 13.32 -3.82 -1.99
C ASN A 166 13.15 -4.93 -3.05
N THR A 167 12.32 -4.67 -4.07
CA THR A 167 12.12 -5.60 -5.19
C THR A 167 13.42 -5.80 -5.97
N LEU A 168 14.03 -4.72 -6.45
CA LEU A 168 15.26 -4.79 -7.24
C LEU A 168 16.37 -5.50 -6.46
N LYS A 169 16.57 -5.18 -5.17
CA LYS A 169 17.56 -5.82 -4.30
C LYS A 169 17.42 -7.35 -4.23
N LYS A 170 16.18 -7.86 -4.25
CA LYS A 170 15.88 -9.30 -4.17
C LYS A 170 16.03 -10.00 -5.53
N VAL A 171 15.57 -9.39 -6.63
CA VAL A 171 15.65 -10.01 -7.97
C VAL A 171 17.02 -9.84 -8.65
N LYS A 172 17.81 -8.83 -8.28
CA LYS A 172 19.07 -8.47 -8.98
C LYS A 172 20.03 -9.65 -9.12
N ALA A 173 20.17 -10.50 -8.10
CA ALA A 173 21.07 -11.65 -8.16
C ALA A 173 20.69 -12.65 -9.28
N TYR A 174 19.39 -12.81 -9.57
CA TYR A 174 18.91 -13.66 -10.65
C TYR A 174 19.02 -12.98 -12.02
N ILE A 175 18.87 -11.65 -12.08
CA ILE A 175 19.12 -10.86 -13.30
C ILE A 175 20.62 -10.92 -13.67
N ASP A 176 21.50 -10.62 -12.71
CA ASP A 176 22.96 -10.63 -12.89
C ASP A 176 23.49 -12.01 -13.30
N SER A 177 22.86 -13.10 -12.85
CA SER A 177 23.21 -14.47 -13.23
C SER A 177 22.53 -14.96 -14.51
N GLY A 178 21.65 -14.15 -15.13
CA GLY A 178 20.84 -14.54 -16.29
C GLY A 178 19.74 -15.57 -16.01
N LYS A 179 19.46 -15.89 -14.74
CA LYS A 179 18.33 -16.76 -14.34
C LYS A 179 16.99 -16.06 -14.54
N ILE A 180 16.94 -14.74 -14.42
CA ILE A 180 15.81 -13.89 -14.83
C ILE A 180 16.26 -12.97 -15.97
N ILE A 181 15.42 -12.82 -16.99
CA ILE A 181 15.60 -11.85 -18.08
C ILE A 181 14.41 -10.90 -18.08
N VAL A 182 14.67 -9.64 -17.74
CA VAL A 182 13.73 -8.52 -17.98
C VAL A 182 13.95 -8.04 -19.40
N LYS A 183 13.05 -8.40 -20.32
CA LYS A 183 13.30 -8.22 -21.76
C LYS A 183 13.12 -6.77 -22.19
N SER A 184 12.21 -6.05 -21.53
CA SER A 184 12.05 -4.61 -21.70
C SER A 184 13.27 -3.80 -21.24
N GLY A 185 14.11 -4.38 -20.38
CA GLY A 185 15.20 -3.71 -19.67
C GLY A 185 14.73 -2.76 -18.55
N LYS A 186 13.41 -2.56 -18.38
CA LYS A 186 12.82 -1.60 -17.43
C LYS A 186 12.86 -2.19 -16.03
N ILE A 187 13.70 -1.62 -15.16
CA ILE A 187 13.90 -2.12 -13.79
C ILE A 187 13.85 -1.02 -12.73
N GLU A 188 14.03 0.24 -13.13
CA GLU A 188 13.99 1.37 -12.22
C GLU A 188 12.55 1.82 -11.93
N LEU A 189 12.34 2.51 -10.80
CA LEU A 189 11.01 2.95 -10.36
C LEU A 189 10.27 3.72 -11.48
N TYR A 190 10.90 4.73 -12.07
CA TYR A 190 10.26 5.59 -13.06
C TYR A 190 9.94 4.90 -14.39
N GLU A 191 10.54 3.74 -14.67
CA GLU A 191 10.28 2.94 -15.88
C GLU A 191 9.14 1.94 -15.69
N THR A 192 8.83 1.61 -14.43
CA THR A 192 7.93 0.53 -14.01
C THR A 192 6.74 1.03 -13.17
N ALA A 193 6.76 2.29 -12.74
CA ALA A 193 5.70 2.91 -11.95
C ALA A 193 4.40 3.09 -12.76
N SER A 194 3.28 3.02 -12.04
CA SER A 194 1.97 3.40 -12.56
C SER A 194 1.80 4.93 -12.55
N TRP A 195 1.00 5.43 -13.50
CA TRP A 195 0.59 6.83 -13.58
C TRP A 195 -0.77 7.11 -12.92
N GLY A 196 -1.49 6.08 -12.46
CA GLY A 196 -2.83 6.22 -11.90
C GLY A 196 -3.91 6.57 -12.92
N ILE A 197 -3.60 6.42 -14.22
CA ILE A 197 -4.51 6.69 -15.33
C ILE A 197 -4.73 5.35 -16.06
N PRO A 198 -5.90 4.71 -15.91
CA PRO A 198 -6.11 3.34 -16.38
C PRO A 198 -5.78 3.13 -17.85
N GLU A 199 -6.18 4.05 -18.74
CA GLU A 199 -5.90 3.97 -20.17
C GLU A 199 -4.39 4.03 -20.47
N MET A 200 -3.65 4.89 -19.76
CA MET A 200 -2.21 5.08 -19.99
C MET A 200 -1.40 3.93 -19.39
N ASP A 201 -1.80 3.43 -18.22
CA ASP A 201 -1.21 2.22 -17.62
C ASP A 201 -1.49 0.98 -18.48
N GLN A 202 -2.70 0.87 -19.04
CA GLN A 202 -3.06 -0.20 -19.98
C GLN A 202 -2.26 -0.11 -21.28
N ASP A 203 -2.08 1.08 -21.86
CA ASP A 203 -1.22 1.29 -23.03
C ASP A 203 0.25 0.98 -22.72
N ASN A 204 0.76 1.30 -21.52
CA ASN A 204 2.12 0.95 -21.12
C ASN A 204 2.33 -0.57 -21.08
N VAL A 205 1.40 -1.32 -20.49
CA VAL A 205 1.44 -2.80 -20.47
C VAL A 205 1.34 -3.36 -21.90
N ARG A 206 0.39 -2.87 -22.69
CA ARG A 206 0.15 -3.25 -24.09
C ARG A 206 1.37 -3.06 -24.97
N ASN A 207 2.00 -1.90 -24.87
CA ASN A 207 3.19 -1.54 -25.63
C ASN A 207 4.38 -2.41 -25.19
N LEU A 208 4.60 -2.59 -23.89
CA LEU A 208 5.66 -3.46 -23.38
C LEU A 208 5.52 -4.90 -23.91
N ILE A 209 4.32 -5.49 -23.83
CA ILE A 209 4.04 -6.83 -24.36
C ILE A 209 4.36 -6.91 -25.87
N THR A 210 4.00 -5.87 -26.63
CA THR A 210 4.20 -5.82 -28.08
C THR A 210 5.67 -5.61 -28.46
N GLU A 211 6.35 -4.65 -27.83
CA GLU A 211 7.78 -4.33 -28.02
C GLU A 211 8.68 -5.53 -27.67
N CYS A 212 8.35 -6.22 -26.59
CA CYS A 212 9.06 -7.43 -26.17
C CYS A 212 8.64 -8.67 -26.96
N ASN A 213 7.65 -8.58 -27.86
CA ASN A 213 7.05 -9.70 -28.58
C ASN A 213 6.67 -10.86 -27.64
N TYR A 214 5.98 -10.57 -26.54
CA TYR A 214 5.46 -11.57 -25.61
C TYR A 214 4.14 -12.15 -26.14
N GLY A 215 4.05 -13.48 -26.24
CA GLY A 215 2.85 -14.16 -26.74
C GLY A 215 3.07 -15.65 -27.05
N PRO A 216 2.01 -16.40 -27.43
CA PRO A 216 2.10 -17.83 -27.74
C PRO A 216 3.11 -18.18 -28.86
N GLU A 217 3.18 -17.34 -29.90
CA GLU A 217 4.12 -17.44 -31.02
C GLU A 217 5.40 -16.57 -30.82
N GLY A 218 5.56 -16.00 -29.63
CA GLY A 218 6.57 -15.01 -29.30
C GLY A 218 7.59 -15.50 -28.29
N THR A 219 8.09 -14.57 -27.49
CA THR A 219 8.80 -14.90 -26.25
C THR A 219 7.77 -15.29 -25.20
N ARG A 220 8.04 -16.33 -24.41
CA ARG A 220 7.23 -16.64 -23.24
C ARG A 220 7.39 -15.54 -22.18
N LEU A 221 6.35 -15.31 -21.38
CA LEU A 221 6.41 -14.47 -20.19
C LEU A 221 6.15 -15.39 -19.00
N ASP A 222 7.20 -15.63 -18.20
CA ASP A 222 7.18 -16.64 -17.12
C ASP A 222 6.62 -16.06 -15.81
N ALA A 223 6.75 -14.74 -15.58
CA ALA A 223 6.01 -14.02 -14.54
C ALA A 223 5.89 -12.52 -14.82
N VAL A 224 4.95 -11.87 -14.14
CA VAL A 224 4.94 -10.43 -13.94
C VAL A 224 4.83 -10.15 -12.45
N TRP A 225 5.76 -9.38 -11.89
CA TRP A 225 5.60 -8.88 -10.53
C TRP A 225 4.85 -7.55 -10.59
N CYS A 226 3.71 -7.51 -9.92
CA CYS A 226 2.92 -6.30 -9.71
C CYS A 226 2.90 -6.00 -8.22
N LEU A 227 3.21 -4.76 -7.84
CA LEU A 227 3.19 -4.37 -6.44
C LEU A 227 1.78 -4.44 -5.83
N SER A 228 0.76 -4.04 -6.59
CA SER A 228 -0.63 -4.00 -6.14
C SER A 228 -1.61 -4.64 -7.13
N ASP A 229 -2.78 -4.98 -6.61
CA ASP A 229 -3.89 -5.58 -7.36
C ASP A 229 -4.38 -4.68 -8.51
N TYR A 230 -4.18 -3.35 -8.42
CA TYR A 230 -4.48 -2.44 -9.54
C TYR A 230 -3.58 -2.72 -10.75
N GLN A 231 -2.26 -2.82 -10.56
CA GLN A 231 -1.36 -3.18 -11.66
C GLN A 231 -1.59 -4.63 -12.11
N ALA A 232 -1.81 -5.56 -11.16
CA ALA A 232 -2.10 -6.95 -11.47
C ALA A 232 -3.38 -7.10 -12.30
N GLY A 233 -4.42 -6.30 -12.04
CA GLY A 233 -5.67 -6.28 -12.81
C GLY A 233 -5.47 -5.83 -14.26
N ILE A 234 -4.77 -4.71 -14.48
CA ILE A 234 -4.47 -4.19 -15.82
C ILE A 234 -3.59 -5.17 -16.60
N VAL A 235 -2.53 -5.70 -15.97
CA VAL A 235 -1.68 -6.75 -16.55
C VAL A 235 -2.50 -7.99 -16.92
N THR A 236 -3.35 -8.47 -16.01
CA THR A 236 -4.22 -9.63 -16.26
C THR A 236 -5.16 -9.40 -17.45
N GLN A 237 -5.74 -8.21 -17.60
CA GLN A 237 -6.61 -7.88 -18.73
C GLN A 237 -5.87 -7.94 -20.08
N GLU A 238 -4.69 -7.31 -20.19
CA GLU A 238 -3.90 -7.35 -21.42
C GLU A 238 -3.30 -8.75 -21.72
N LEU A 239 -3.00 -9.55 -20.69
CA LEU A 239 -2.55 -10.93 -20.84
C LEU A 239 -3.68 -11.87 -21.27
N LEU A 240 -4.87 -11.75 -20.68
CA LEU A 240 -6.06 -12.52 -21.09
C LEU A 240 -6.50 -12.19 -22.52
N ALA A 241 -6.39 -10.93 -22.94
CA ALA A 241 -6.62 -10.49 -24.32
C ALA A 241 -5.64 -11.12 -25.35
N ARG A 242 -4.61 -11.84 -24.86
CA ARG A 242 -3.57 -12.53 -25.64
C ARG A 242 -3.39 -14.00 -25.24
N GLU A 243 -4.43 -14.60 -24.62
CA GLU A 243 -4.55 -16.03 -24.32
C GLU A 243 -3.56 -16.60 -23.26
N PHE A 244 -3.10 -15.78 -22.30
CA PHE A 244 -2.32 -16.23 -21.12
C PHE A 244 -3.22 -16.55 -19.89
N TYR A 245 -2.89 -17.57 -19.08
CA TYR A 245 -3.72 -18.01 -17.92
C TYR A 245 -2.94 -18.65 -16.71
N ASN A 246 -3.09 -18.17 -15.43
CA ASN A 246 -3.17 -18.92 -14.11
C ASN A 246 -2.54 -18.32 -12.78
N ASN A 247 -3.28 -18.51 -11.63
CA ASN A 247 -3.00 -18.81 -10.17
C ASN A 247 -1.84 -18.20 -9.25
N PHE A 248 -2.08 -17.98 -7.92
CA PHE A 248 -1.18 -17.33 -6.88
C PHE A 248 -1.28 -17.84 -5.37
N HIS A 249 -0.18 -18.14 -4.56
CA HIS A 249 -0.26 -18.88 -3.23
C HIS A 249 0.83 -18.81 -2.01
N PHE A 250 0.95 -17.84 -1.03
CA PHE A 250 2.13 -17.67 -0.02
C PHE A 250 1.90 -17.37 1.54
N GLY A 251 2.93 -17.04 2.39
CA GLY A 251 2.93 -16.91 3.91
C GLY A 251 4.20 -16.29 4.64
N ASN A 252 4.32 -16.22 6.01
CA ASN A 252 4.73 -14.99 6.82
C ASN A 252 5.82 -15.04 8.00
N ASN A 253 6.12 -13.87 8.64
CA ASN A 253 6.68 -13.52 10.02
C ASN A 253 8.20 -13.23 10.28
N ALA A 254 8.67 -12.46 11.30
CA ALA A 254 8.20 -11.23 12.01
C ALA A 254 9.27 -10.62 12.97
N VAL A 255 9.33 -9.27 13.06
CA VAL A 255 10.09 -8.48 14.06
C VAL A 255 9.34 -7.15 14.32
N PRO A 256 9.15 -6.67 15.57
CA PRO A 256 8.04 -5.75 15.90
C PRO A 256 8.25 -4.22 15.68
N VAL A 257 7.14 -3.62 15.26
CA VAL A 257 6.61 -2.23 15.19
C VAL A 257 5.07 -2.44 15.27
N HIS A 258 4.20 -1.44 15.41
CA HIS A 258 2.75 -1.65 15.20
C HIS A 258 2.37 -1.77 13.71
N TYR A 259 3.03 -2.71 13.03
CA TYR A 259 2.58 -3.15 11.72
C TYR A 259 1.43 -4.15 11.88
N VAL A 260 0.43 -4.03 11.02
CA VAL A 260 -0.41 -5.19 10.71
C VAL A 260 0.43 -6.07 9.79
N ASP A 261 0.66 -7.32 10.18
CA ASP A 261 1.40 -8.26 9.34
C ASP A 261 0.58 -8.57 8.08
N PRO A 262 1.13 -8.33 6.87
CA PRO A 262 0.41 -8.65 5.64
C PRO A 262 0.14 -10.16 5.57
N LEU A 263 -1.14 -10.52 5.52
CA LEU A 263 -1.55 -11.89 5.23
C LEU A 263 -1.54 -12.07 3.72
N LEU A 264 -0.83 -13.09 3.24
CA LEU A 264 -0.78 -13.40 1.83
C LEU A 264 -1.98 -14.28 1.47
N VAL A 265 -2.85 -13.71 0.65
CA VAL A 265 -4.11 -14.31 0.22
C VAL A 265 -3.95 -15.03 -1.12
N THR A 266 -4.63 -16.16 -1.23
CA THR A 266 -4.36 -17.21 -2.21
C THR A 266 -5.66 -17.92 -2.56
N ARG A 267 -5.70 -18.69 -3.65
CA ARG A 267 -6.89 -19.51 -3.95
C ARG A 267 -7.20 -20.55 -2.85
N ASP A 268 -6.21 -20.98 -2.08
CA ASP A 268 -6.40 -22.02 -1.05
C ASP A 268 -6.89 -21.45 0.30
N ASN A 269 -6.65 -20.16 0.58
CA ASN A 269 -6.98 -19.53 1.87
C ASN A 269 -7.87 -18.28 1.78
N TYR A 270 -8.28 -17.82 0.58
CA TYR A 270 -9.08 -16.59 0.47
C TYR A 270 -10.41 -16.64 1.23
N LYS A 271 -11.04 -17.81 1.36
CA LYS A 271 -12.26 -17.95 2.17
C LYS A 271 -11.99 -17.70 3.65
N GLU A 272 -10.97 -18.37 4.20
CA GLU A 272 -10.55 -18.18 5.60
C GLU A 272 -10.13 -16.74 5.89
N VAL A 273 -9.33 -16.12 5.00
CA VAL A 273 -8.75 -14.80 5.26
C VAL A 273 -9.70 -13.64 4.93
N LEU A 274 -10.56 -13.76 3.90
CA LEU A 274 -11.42 -12.66 3.45
C LEU A 274 -12.91 -12.86 3.76
N ILE A 275 -13.44 -14.09 3.72
CA ILE A 275 -14.87 -14.35 3.92
C ILE A 275 -15.17 -14.61 5.39
N ASP A 276 -14.46 -15.54 6.03
CA ASP A 276 -14.73 -15.97 7.41
C ASP A 276 -14.37 -14.88 8.44
N THR A 277 -13.49 -13.96 8.07
CA THR A 277 -13.18 -12.72 8.83
C THR A 277 -14.26 -11.65 8.69
N GLY A 278 -15.17 -11.78 7.73
CA GLY A 278 -16.18 -10.77 7.37
C GLY A 278 -15.61 -9.54 6.67
N TYR A 279 -14.43 -9.66 6.03
CA TYR A 279 -13.82 -8.59 5.24
C TYR A 279 -14.54 -8.39 3.89
N TYR A 280 -14.97 -9.47 3.27
CA TYR A 280 -15.89 -9.50 2.12
C TYR A 280 -17.00 -10.53 2.32
N THR A 281 -18.11 -10.34 1.63
CA THR A 281 -19.12 -11.39 1.37
C THR A 281 -18.75 -12.20 0.12
N GLU A 282 -19.26 -13.43 -0.03
CA GLU A 282 -19.03 -14.21 -1.26
C GLU A 282 -19.57 -13.49 -2.51
N ASP A 283 -20.65 -12.71 -2.39
CA ASP A 283 -21.23 -11.92 -3.49
C ASP A 283 -20.38 -10.72 -3.92
N GLU A 284 -19.42 -10.29 -3.11
CA GLU A 284 -18.48 -9.21 -3.43
C GLU A 284 -17.22 -9.71 -4.14
N LEU A 285 -16.82 -10.97 -3.94
CA LEU A 285 -15.67 -11.59 -4.61
C LEU A 285 -16.01 -12.23 -5.97
N ASN A 286 -17.29 -12.41 -6.30
CA ASN A 286 -17.75 -13.06 -7.54
C ASN A 286 -18.21 -12.06 -8.63
N ARG A 287 -17.69 -10.83 -8.64
CA ARG A 287 -18.08 -9.74 -9.56
C ARG A 287 -16.97 -9.37 -10.55
#